data_AF-A0A4U1Z2N4-F1
#
_entry.id   AF-A0A4U1Z2N4-F1
#
_cell.length_a   1.000
_cell.length_b   1.000
_cell.length_c   1.000
_cell.angle_alpha   90.00
_cell.angle_beta   90.00
_cell.angle_gamma   90.00
#
_symmetry.space_group_name_H-M   'P 1'
#
loop_
_entity.id
_entity.type
_entity.pdbx_description
1 polymer ?
#
loop_
_entity_poly.entity_id
_entity_poly.type
_entity_poly.pdbx_seq_one_letter_code
_entity_poly.pdbx_strand_id
1 'polypeptide(L)'
;FNGIGINIDPKHHEKEEKEKHEAIHKHTLLNVSLEWMELKKSKVTENYAKDIWRSFELHVFPTLSSQPISMITAQSVIETLKVVETKGSLETVKRLTQRLNEVMVYAMNCGLLQSNPISNILAAFKKPTKKNMKKLESNELPALMNALANASIKRSTRCLIEFQLHTMTRPNEAAGAKWAEFDLLERVWLIPKERMKKRKEHRIPLTEEVINLLKTMRAMNGNSEYVFPSIKDPKKPMHSQTANMALKRMGFKDRLVSHGMRAMASTILNENGHDFVLVEAALAHAIGDSTQRSYNRTDYLERRRDLMDWWSKHIVNASQSRVSLAVVA
;
A
#
# COMPACT_ATOMS: atom_id res chain seq x y z
N PHE A 1 34.18 -14.59 63.42
CA PHE A 1 33.92 -14.18 62.02
C PHE A 1 33.85 -15.44 61.16
N ASN A 2 32.67 -16.06 61.07
CA ASN A 2 32.45 -17.20 60.16
C ASN A 2 32.10 -16.64 58.79
N GLY A 3 32.99 -16.84 57.82
CA GLY A 3 32.75 -16.52 56.42
C GLY A 3 31.70 -17.47 55.84
N ILE A 4 30.61 -16.88 55.36
CA ILE A 4 29.58 -17.60 54.60
C ILE A 4 30.16 -17.84 53.20
N GLY A 5 30.72 -19.04 52.98
CA GLY A 5 31.05 -19.52 51.65
C GLY A 5 29.77 -19.84 50.91
N ILE A 6 29.43 -19.04 49.90
CA ILE A 6 28.30 -19.30 49.01
C ILE A 6 28.69 -20.54 48.19
N ASN A 7 28.17 -21.71 48.59
CA ASN A 7 28.37 -22.96 47.89
C ASN A 7 27.49 -22.96 46.63
N ILE A 8 27.99 -22.36 45.55
CA ILE A 8 27.33 -22.35 44.24
C ILE A 8 27.55 -23.74 43.63
N ASP A 9 26.46 -24.47 43.38
CA ASP A 9 26.48 -25.77 42.70
C ASP A 9 27.19 -25.63 41.33
N PRO A 10 28.31 -26.33 41.08
CA PRO A 10 29.09 -26.24 39.84
C PRO A 10 28.25 -26.49 38.58
N LYS A 11 27.23 -27.37 38.65
CA LYS A 11 26.34 -27.66 37.53
C LYS A 11 25.35 -26.53 37.25
N HIS A 12 24.96 -25.78 38.27
CA HIS A 12 24.12 -24.60 38.13
C HIS A 12 24.91 -23.45 37.49
N HIS A 13 26.16 -23.26 37.91
CA HIS A 13 27.06 -22.26 37.35
C HIS A 13 27.41 -22.54 35.87
N GLU A 14 27.71 -23.79 35.49
CA GLU A 14 27.96 -24.17 34.09
C GLU A 14 26.72 -23.97 33.19
N LYS A 15 25.52 -24.25 33.71
CA LYS A 15 24.27 -24.02 32.99
C LYS A 15 24.00 -22.53 32.79
N GLU A 16 24.19 -21.71 33.82
CA GLU A 16 24.06 -20.26 33.73
C GLU A 16 25.07 -19.64 32.75
N GLU A 17 26.33 -20.08 32.77
CA GLU A 17 27.36 -19.58 31.84
C GLU A 17 27.06 -19.99 30.39
N LYS A 18 26.54 -21.20 30.17
CA LYS A 18 26.07 -21.63 28.85
C LYS A 18 24.86 -20.83 28.38
N GLU A 19 23.88 -20.58 29.25
CA GLU A 19 22.70 -19.75 28.95
C GLU A 19 23.08 -18.30 28.64
N LYS A 20 24.05 -17.73 29.37
CA LYS A 20 24.61 -16.39 29.08
C LYS A 20 25.33 -16.38 27.73
N HIS A 21 26.14 -17.39 27.43
CA HIS A 21 26.85 -17.49 26.16
C HIS A 21 25.89 -17.65 24.97
N GLU A 22 24.85 -18.48 25.11
CA GLU A 22 23.76 -18.59 24.14
C GLU A 22 22.98 -17.28 24.00
N ALA A 23 22.69 -16.58 25.09
CA ALA A 23 22.02 -15.29 25.05
C ALA A 23 22.83 -14.21 24.30
N ILE A 24 24.16 -14.23 24.40
CA ILE A 24 25.04 -13.27 23.73
C ILE A 24 25.15 -13.56 22.22
N HIS A 25 25.28 -14.83 21.82
CA HIS A 25 25.58 -15.17 20.42
C HIS A 25 24.37 -15.63 19.60
N LYS A 26 23.37 -16.25 20.24
CA LYS A 26 22.19 -16.79 19.57
C LYS A 26 21.01 -15.81 19.59
N HIS A 27 20.78 -15.11 20.70
CA HIS A 27 19.65 -14.20 20.87
C HIS A 27 19.99 -12.75 20.47
N THR A 28 20.64 -12.58 19.32
CA THR A 28 20.88 -11.27 18.72
C THR A 28 19.59 -10.67 18.17
N LEU A 29 19.54 -9.34 18.01
CA LEU A 29 18.39 -8.65 17.44
C LEU A 29 18.01 -9.23 16.06
N LEU A 30 18.99 -9.57 15.22
CA LEU A 30 18.75 -10.17 13.91
C LEU A 30 18.03 -11.52 14.03
N ASN A 31 18.55 -12.43 14.86
CA ASN A 31 18.01 -13.78 15.00
C ASN A 31 16.59 -13.75 15.58
N VAL A 32 16.38 -12.96 16.63
CA VAL A 32 15.04 -12.82 17.22
C VAL A 32 14.07 -12.16 16.24
N SER A 33 14.55 -11.22 15.42
CA SER A 33 13.74 -10.62 14.34
C SER A 33 13.37 -11.64 13.25
N LEU A 34 14.24 -12.60 12.93
CA LEU A 34 13.93 -13.69 11.99
C LEU A 34 12.81 -14.57 12.55
N GLU A 35 12.93 -15.01 13.80
CA GLU A 35 11.90 -15.84 14.45
C GLU A 35 10.55 -15.12 14.53
N TRP A 36 10.56 -13.85 14.96
CA TRP A 36 9.37 -13.01 14.95
C TRP A 36 8.77 -12.88 13.54
N MET A 37 9.62 -12.76 12.52
CA MET A 37 9.17 -12.63 11.14
C MET A 37 8.47 -13.88 10.63
N GLU A 38 8.89 -15.08 11.03
CA GLU A 38 8.20 -16.33 10.69
C GLU A 38 6.75 -16.33 11.18
N LEU A 39 6.51 -15.84 12.40
CA LEU A 39 5.15 -15.67 12.91
C LEU A 39 4.41 -14.53 12.19
N LYS A 40 5.08 -13.40 11.95
CA LYS A 40 4.47 -12.21 11.32
C LYS A 40 4.00 -12.51 9.90
N LYS A 41 4.76 -13.29 9.11
CA LYS A 41 4.44 -13.71 7.74
C LYS A 41 3.07 -14.37 7.62
N SER A 42 2.64 -15.16 8.63
CA SER A 42 1.32 -15.79 8.64
C SER A 42 0.15 -14.80 8.76
N LYS A 43 0.41 -13.60 9.30
CA LYS A 43 -0.61 -12.58 9.61
C LYS A 43 -0.69 -11.46 8.57
N VAL A 44 0.26 -11.41 7.63
CA VAL A 44 0.37 -10.31 6.66
C VAL A 44 0.56 -10.82 5.24
N THR A 45 0.41 -9.93 4.26
CA THR A 45 0.69 -10.30 2.87
C THR A 45 2.20 -10.44 2.65
N GLU A 46 2.59 -11.29 1.70
CA GLU A 46 4.00 -11.55 1.36
C GLU A 46 4.77 -10.25 1.05
N ASN A 47 4.18 -9.34 0.27
CA ASN A 47 4.78 -8.05 -0.04
C ASN A 47 4.97 -7.18 1.21
N TYR A 48 4.01 -7.18 2.14
CA TYR A 48 4.15 -6.41 3.36
C TYR A 48 5.23 -7.01 4.29
N ALA A 49 5.37 -8.33 4.35
CA ALA A 49 6.46 -8.98 5.05
C ALA A 49 7.84 -8.58 4.47
N LYS A 50 7.97 -8.61 3.14
CA LYS A 50 9.18 -8.13 2.43
C LYS A 50 9.48 -6.66 2.75
N ASP A 51 8.46 -5.79 2.75
CA ASP A 51 8.62 -4.37 3.10
C ASP A 51 9.03 -4.15 4.56
N ILE A 52 8.54 -4.98 5.50
CA ILE A 52 9.00 -4.94 6.90
C ILE A 52 10.47 -5.32 6.96
N TRP A 53 10.82 -6.50 6.43
CA TRP A 53 12.18 -7.01 6.51
C TRP A 53 13.20 -6.07 5.87
N ARG A 54 12.87 -5.58 4.66
CA ARG A 54 13.71 -4.62 3.94
C ARG A 54 13.95 -3.33 4.74
N SER A 55 12.96 -2.87 5.52
CA SER A 55 13.15 -1.69 6.35
C SER A 55 14.15 -1.92 7.49
N PHE A 56 14.21 -3.13 8.05
CA PHE A 56 15.21 -3.48 9.06
C PHE A 56 16.60 -3.60 8.44
N GLU A 57 16.73 -4.26 7.29
CA GLU A 57 18.00 -4.34 6.56
C GLU A 57 18.59 -2.97 6.23
N LEU A 58 17.74 -2.01 5.87
CA LEU A 58 18.19 -0.68 5.48
C LEU A 58 18.48 0.25 6.65
N HIS A 59 17.81 0.08 7.78
CA HIS A 59 17.75 1.11 8.82
C HIS A 59 18.07 0.64 10.23
N VAL A 60 18.12 -0.67 10.50
CA VAL A 60 18.30 -1.24 11.85
C VAL A 60 19.51 -2.17 11.89
N PHE A 61 19.53 -3.18 11.01
CA PHE A 61 20.58 -4.20 11.00
C PHE A 61 21.99 -3.69 10.69
N PRO A 62 22.20 -2.58 9.96
CA PRO A 62 23.55 -2.03 9.79
C PRO A 62 24.23 -1.64 11.11
N THR A 63 23.47 -1.35 12.17
CA THR A 63 24.01 -0.91 13.46
C THR A 63 23.73 -1.89 14.61
N LEU A 64 22.57 -2.53 14.64
CA LEU A 64 22.11 -3.29 15.81
C LEU A 64 21.99 -4.81 15.61
N SER A 65 22.28 -5.33 14.40
CA SER A 65 21.98 -6.73 14.06
C SER A 65 22.61 -7.77 14.99
N SER A 66 23.89 -7.60 15.32
CA SER A 66 24.67 -8.53 16.15
C SER A 66 24.51 -8.30 17.65
N GLN A 67 23.82 -7.24 18.06
CA GLN A 67 23.68 -6.91 19.48
C GLN A 67 22.73 -7.91 20.15
N PRO A 68 23.10 -8.49 21.31
CA PRO A 68 22.19 -9.32 22.09
C PRO A 68 20.92 -8.55 22.42
N ILE A 69 19.75 -9.19 22.30
CA ILE A 69 18.48 -8.50 22.49
C ILE A 69 18.32 -7.93 23.90
N SER A 70 18.92 -8.60 24.90
CA SER A 70 19.01 -8.16 26.29
C SER A 70 19.83 -6.89 26.49
N MET A 71 20.73 -6.57 25.55
CA MET A 71 21.56 -5.38 25.59
C MET A 71 20.99 -4.22 24.76
N ILE A 72 19.86 -4.40 24.07
CA ILE A 72 19.24 -3.33 23.28
C ILE A 72 18.69 -2.26 24.23
N THR A 73 19.19 -1.03 24.09
CA THR A 73 18.76 0.11 24.92
C THR A 73 17.93 1.11 24.13
N ALA A 74 17.10 1.89 24.83
CA ALA A 74 16.39 3.02 24.24
C ALA A 74 17.34 3.98 23.49
N GLN A 75 18.50 4.27 24.08
CA GLN A 75 19.49 5.16 23.48
C GLN A 75 20.02 4.62 22.14
N SER A 76 20.46 3.35 22.09
CA SER A 76 21.01 2.74 20.87
C SER A 76 20.00 2.73 19.71
N VAL A 77 18.73 2.48 20.01
CA VAL A 77 17.64 2.51 19.03
C VAL A 77 17.33 3.95 18.60
N ILE A 78 17.31 4.90 19.54
CA ILE A 78 17.08 6.32 19.22
C ILE A 78 18.18 6.84 18.29
N GLU A 79 19.44 6.56 18.58
CA GLU A 79 20.58 6.97 17.75
C GLU A 79 20.48 6.37 16.34
N THR A 80 20.15 5.09 16.24
CA THR A 80 19.94 4.40 14.96
C THR A 80 18.81 5.05 14.14
N LEU A 81 17.65 5.33 14.75
CA LEU A 81 16.49 5.89 14.06
C LEU A 81 16.59 7.41 13.82
N LYS A 82 17.40 8.14 14.60
CA LYS A 82 17.69 9.57 14.36
C LYS A 82 18.29 9.81 12.97
N VAL A 83 19.07 8.87 12.44
CA VAL A 83 19.59 8.95 11.05
C VAL A 83 18.47 8.95 10.00
N VAL A 84 17.35 8.29 10.29
CA VAL A 84 16.17 8.28 9.40
C VAL A 84 15.35 9.56 9.60
N GLU A 85 15.27 10.06 10.83
CA GLU A 85 14.62 11.32 11.15
C GLU A 85 15.31 12.52 10.49
N THR A 86 16.64 12.60 10.54
CA THR A 86 17.43 13.69 9.93
C THR A 86 17.25 13.75 8.41
N LYS A 87 16.96 12.61 7.77
CA LYS A 87 16.56 12.51 6.35
C LYS A 87 15.11 12.93 6.08
N GLY A 88 14.37 13.40 7.09
CA GLY A 88 12.99 13.88 7.00
C GLY A 88 11.92 12.78 6.93
N SER A 89 12.28 11.51 7.15
CA SER A 89 11.39 10.36 6.94
C SER A 89 10.61 9.96 8.20
N LEU A 90 9.82 10.89 8.76
CA LEU A 90 9.12 10.71 10.05
C LEU A 90 8.14 9.53 10.09
N GLU A 91 7.44 9.24 8.98
CA GLU A 91 6.55 8.07 8.89
C GLU A 91 7.34 6.75 8.92
N THR A 92 8.54 6.73 8.32
CA THR A 92 9.44 5.57 8.38
C THR A 92 9.94 5.35 9.80
N VAL A 93 10.32 6.42 10.52
CA VAL A 93 10.70 6.36 11.94
C VAL A 93 9.58 5.71 12.75
N LYS A 94 8.36 6.25 12.64
CA LYS A 94 7.19 5.72 13.36
C LYS A 94 6.97 4.23 13.10
N ARG A 95 7.05 3.80 11.84
CA ARG A 95 6.88 2.38 11.46
C ARG A 95 8.00 1.49 11.99
N LEU A 96 9.25 1.93 11.91
CA LEU A 96 10.40 1.20 12.43
C LEU A 96 10.28 1.03 13.95
N THR A 97 9.93 2.09 14.69
CA THR A 97 9.67 2.01 16.13
C THR A 97 8.56 1.02 16.47
N GLN A 98 7.45 1.04 15.74
CA GLN A 98 6.36 0.07 15.93
C GLN A 98 6.83 -1.38 15.70
N ARG A 99 7.55 -1.62 14.61
CA ARG A 99 8.05 -2.96 14.25
C ARG A 99 9.09 -3.47 15.25
N LEU A 100 10.01 -2.61 15.69
CA LEU A 100 10.98 -2.94 16.74
C LEU A 100 10.27 -3.26 18.06
N ASN A 101 9.25 -2.48 18.43
CA ASN A 101 8.42 -2.79 19.60
C ASN A 101 7.76 -4.17 19.49
N GLU A 102 7.27 -4.56 18.30
CA GLU A 102 6.72 -5.91 18.10
C GLU A 102 7.78 -7.01 18.30
N VAL A 103 9.01 -6.80 17.84
CA VAL A 103 10.14 -7.73 18.07
C VAL A 103 10.47 -7.84 19.56
N MET A 104 10.54 -6.71 20.27
CA MET A 104 10.84 -6.70 21.71
C MET A 104 9.72 -7.36 22.53
N VAL A 105 8.45 -7.16 22.14
CA VAL A 105 7.30 -7.83 22.75
C VAL A 105 7.34 -9.34 22.49
N TYR A 106 7.72 -9.77 21.29
CA TYR A 106 7.96 -11.19 21.01
C TYR A 106 9.06 -11.76 21.92
N ALA A 107 10.18 -11.06 22.05
CA ALA A 107 11.28 -11.48 22.91
C ALA A 107 10.87 -11.60 24.38
N MET A 108 10.05 -10.67 24.90
CA MET A 108 9.46 -10.79 26.25
C MET A 108 8.60 -12.04 26.40
N ASN A 109 7.72 -12.31 25.43
CA ASN A 109 6.83 -13.48 25.47
C ASN A 109 7.62 -14.81 25.39
N CYS A 110 8.79 -14.80 24.77
CA CYS A 110 9.71 -15.93 24.72
C CYS A 110 10.61 -16.03 25.97
N GLY A 111 10.46 -15.13 26.96
CA GLY A 111 11.28 -15.11 28.18
C GLY A 111 12.71 -14.58 27.98
N LEU A 112 13.03 -14.01 26.81
CA LEU A 112 14.35 -13.46 26.50
C LEU A 112 14.58 -12.08 27.13
N LEU A 113 13.50 -11.41 27.51
CA LEU A 113 13.49 -10.09 28.13
C LEU A 113 12.48 -10.03 29.28
N GLN A 114 12.84 -9.33 30.34
CA GLN A 114 11.93 -9.05 31.45
C GLN A 114 11.04 -7.82 31.18
N SER A 115 11.55 -6.86 30.41
CA SER A 115 10.82 -5.64 30.06
C SER A 115 11.25 -5.10 28.69
N ASN A 116 10.39 -4.30 28.07
CA ASN A 116 10.67 -3.66 26.79
C ASN A 116 11.21 -2.23 27.02
N PRO A 117 12.52 -1.99 26.84
CA PRO A 117 13.14 -0.69 27.07
C PRO A 117 12.76 0.37 26.03
N ILE A 118 12.15 -0.04 24.90
CA ILE A 118 11.81 0.86 23.79
C ILE A 118 10.31 1.15 23.62
N SER A 119 9.48 0.72 24.59
CA SER A 119 8.03 0.88 24.55
C SER A 119 7.55 2.31 24.23
N ASN A 120 8.27 3.33 24.73
CA ASN A 120 7.88 4.74 24.61
C ASN A 120 8.83 5.61 23.77
N ILE A 121 9.81 5.04 23.05
CA ILE A 121 10.83 5.85 22.34
C ILE A 121 10.27 6.71 21.23
N LEU A 122 9.04 6.45 20.76
CA LEU A 122 8.39 7.30 19.77
C LEU A 122 8.26 8.76 20.24
N ALA A 123 8.19 8.98 21.55
CA ALA A 123 8.16 10.32 22.15
C ALA A 123 9.46 11.11 21.96
N ALA A 124 10.58 10.44 21.63
CA ALA A 124 11.86 11.08 21.36
C ALA A 124 11.99 11.63 19.93
N PHE A 125 10.97 11.44 19.08
CA PHE A 125 10.99 11.86 17.68
C PHE A 125 9.90 12.89 17.38
N LYS A 126 10.14 13.69 16.33
CA LYS A 126 9.13 14.61 15.79
C LYS A 126 7.94 13.82 15.26
N LYS A 127 6.73 14.25 15.64
CA LYS A 127 5.50 13.63 15.15
C LYS A 127 5.35 13.92 13.63
N PRO A 128 5.08 12.90 12.80
CA PRO A 128 4.75 13.15 11.40
C PRO A 128 3.46 13.98 11.31
N THR A 129 3.51 15.09 10.57
CA THR A 129 2.30 15.83 10.23
C THR A 129 1.51 15.04 9.19
N LYS A 130 0.21 14.82 9.45
CA LYS A 130 -0.67 14.13 8.50
C LYS A 130 -0.88 15.04 7.30
N LYS A 131 -0.13 14.81 6.22
CA LYS A 131 -0.39 15.45 4.92
C LYS A 131 -1.45 14.64 4.19
N ASN A 132 -2.56 15.28 3.84
CA ASN A 132 -3.55 14.67 2.96
C ASN A 132 -2.90 14.36 1.60
N MET A 133 -3.34 13.28 0.96
CA MET A 133 -2.86 12.98 -0.39
C MET A 133 -3.26 14.11 -1.32
N LYS A 134 -2.30 14.54 -2.15
CA LYS A 134 -2.52 15.63 -3.09
C LYS A 134 -3.49 15.16 -4.18
N LYS A 135 -4.58 15.90 -4.32
CA LYS A 135 -5.59 15.78 -5.38
C LYS A 135 -5.68 17.13 -6.07
N LEU A 136 -6.13 17.13 -7.32
CA LEU A 136 -6.50 18.38 -7.95
C LEU A 136 -7.90 18.80 -7.49
N GLU A 137 -8.17 20.09 -7.59
CA GLU A 137 -9.51 20.64 -7.43
C GLU A 137 -10.40 20.19 -8.60
N SER A 138 -11.73 20.20 -8.40
CA SER A 138 -12.70 19.70 -9.37
C SER A 138 -12.60 20.39 -10.74
N ASN A 139 -12.29 21.68 -10.76
CA ASN A 139 -12.14 22.48 -11.98
C ASN A 139 -10.84 22.21 -12.75
N GLU A 140 -9.91 21.41 -12.22
CA GLU A 140 -8.62 21.10 -12.86
C GLU A 140 -8.64 19.81 -13.68
N LEU A 141 -9.75 19.05 -13.69
CA LEU A 141 -9.90 17.85 -14.52
C LEU A 141 -9.62 18.13 -16.02
N PRO A 142 -10.08 19.23 -16.64
CA PRO A 142 -9.73 19.56 -18.01
C PRO A 142 -8.22 19.74 -18.25
N ALA A 143 -7.52 20.34 -17.28
CA ALA A 143 -6.06 20.50 -17.35
C ALA A 143 -5.34 19.15 -17.29
N LEU A 144 -5.82 18.21 -16.46
CA LEU A 144 -5.32 16.84 -16.42
C LEU A 144 -5.52 16.12 -17.77
N MET A 145 -6.73 16.20 -18.33
CA MET A 145 -7.03 15.53 -19.61
C MET A 145 -6.22 16.12 -20.77
N ASN A 146 -6.07 17.45 -20.82
CA ASN A 146 -5.24 18.11 -21.83
C ASN A 146 -3.76 17.73 -21.70
N ALA A 147 -3.22 17.72 -20.48
CA ALA A 147 -1.85 17.28 -20.23
C ALA A 147 -1.65 15.81 -20.63
N LEU A 148 -2.61 14.94 -20.29
CA LEU A 148 -2.57 13.53 -20.67
C LEU A 148 -2.61 13.34 -22.18
N ALA A 149 -3.45 14.10 -22.89
CA ALA A 149 -3.57 14.07 -24.35
C ALA A 149 -2.25 14.44 -25.05
N ASN A 150 -1.50 15.41 -24.52
CA ASN A 150 -0.27 15.93 -25.14
C ASN A 150 1.02 15.29 -24.60
N ALA A 151 0.93 14.46 -23.56
CA ALA A 151 2.11 13.87 -22.94
C ALA A 151 2.83 12.89 -23.85
N SER A 152 4.15 13.05 -23.98
CA SER A 152 5.04 12.05 -24.60
C SER A 152 5.24 10.86 -23.65
N ILE A 153 4.22 10.01 -23.57
CA ILE A 153 4.18 8.77 -22.79
C ILE A 153 3.71 7.61 -23.68
N LYS A 154 4.09 6.39 -23.31
CA LYS A 154 3.64 5.20 -24.02
C LYS A 154 2.12 5.11 -24.00
N ARG A 155 1.53 4.67 -25.12
CA ARG A 155 0.08 4.47 -25.26
C ARG A 155 -0.49 3.57 -24.15
N SER A 156 0.21 2.49 -23.79
CA SER A 156 -0.20 1.62 -22.68
C SER A 156 -0.24 2.32 -21.32
N THR A 157 0.71 3.22 -21.04
CA THR A 157 0.71 4.03 -19.80
C THR A 157 -0.45 5.02 -19.81
N ARG A 158 -0.76 5.61 -20.97
CA ARG A 158 -1.92 6.50 -21.11
C ARG A 158 -3.23 5.77 -20.86
N CYS A 159 -3.43 4.63 -21.52
CA CYS A 159 -4.61 3.79 -21.30
C CYS A 159 -4.73 3.37 -19.82
N LEU A 160 -3.63 3.07 -19.13
CA LEU A 160 -3.68 2.75 -17.69
C LEU A 160 -4.20 3.93 -16.85
N ILE A 161 -3.75 5.16 -17.13
CA ILE A 161 -4.17 6.36 -16.39
C ILE A 161 -5.65 6.64 -16.64
N GLU A 162 -6.08 6.63 -17.90
CA GLU A 162 -7.50 6.83 -18.26
C GLU A 162 -8.37 5.72 -17.66
N PHE A 163 -7.96 4.46 -17.80
CA PHE A 163 -8.67 3.32 -17.23
C PHE A 163 -8.82 3.44 -15.71
N GLN A 164 -7.75 3.83 -15.00
CA GLN A 164 -7.82 4.05 -13.56
C GLN A 164 -8.76 5.21 -13.19
N LEU A 165 -8.77 6.28 -13.99
CA LEU A 165 -9.63 7.44 -13.79
C LEU A 165 -11.11 7.08 -13.98
N HIS A 166 -11.45 6.45 -15.11
CA HIS A 166 -12.82 6.02 -15.43
C HIS A 166 -13.35 4.98 -14.43
N THR A 167 -12.54 4.00 -14.04
CA THR A 167 -12.97 2.93 -13.11
C THR A 167 -12.87 3.32 -11.64
N MET A 168 -12.29 4.49 -11.34
CA MET A 168 -12.01 4.98 -9.98
C MET A 168 -11.24 3.96 -9.12
N THR A 169 -10.45 3.07 -9.70
CA THR A 169 -9.75 2.00 -8.97
C THR A 169 -8.44 2.44 -8.35
N ARG A 170 -7.94 1.67 -7.37
CA ARG A 170 -6.62 1.91 -6.79
C ARG A 170 -5.54 1.62 -7.84
N PRO A 171 -4.36 2.27 -7.76
CA PRO A 171 -3.30 2.06 -8.75
C PRO A 171 -2.88 0.59 -8.92
N ASN A 172 -2.82 -0.19 -7.83
CA ASN A 172 -2.50 -1.62 -7.90
C ASN A 172 -3.63 -2.47 -8.52
N GLU A 173 -4.89 -2.04 -8.36
CA GLU A 173 -6.06 -2.71 -8.93
C GLU A 173 -6.07 -2.51 -10.45
N ALA A 174 -5.93 -1.26 -10.91
CA ALA A 174 -5.85 -0.93 -12.34
C ALA A 174 -4.64 -1.60 -13.02
N ALA A 175 -3.43 -1.40 -12.48
CA ALA A 175 -2.22 -1.89 -13.13
C ALA A 175 -2.13 -3.43 -13.18
N GLY A 176 -2.77 -4.12 -12.23
CA GLY A 176 -2.80 -5.57 -12.16
C GLY A 176 -4.00 -6.23 -12.85
N ALA A 177 -4.87 -5.46 -13.53
CA ALA A 177 -6.07 -5.99 -14.18
C ALA A 177 -5.75 -7.13 -15.14
N LYS A 178 -6.50 -8.22 -15.06
CA LYS A 178 -6.34 -9.41 -15.93
C LYS A 178 -7.51 -9.53 -16.87
N TRP A 179 -7.29 -10.04 -18.08
CA TRP A 179 -8.38 -10.18 -19.06
C TRP A 179 -9.51 -11.10 -18.56
N ALA A 180 -9.18 -12.14 -17.79
CA ALA A 180 -10.15 -13.07 -17.22
C ALA A 180 -11.09 -12.45 -16.17
N GLU A 181 -10.82 -11.22 -15.72
CA GLU A 181 -11.67 -10.51 -14.73
C GLU A 181 -12.82 -9.74 -15.39
N PHE A 182 -12.83 -9.62 -16.73
CA PHE A 182 -13.81 -8.82 -17.47
C PHE A 182 -14.86 -9.72 -18.11
N ASP A 183 -16.12 -9.49 -17.75
CA ASP A 183 -17.28 -9.96 -18.48
C ASP A 183 -17.79 -8.83 -19.37
N LEU A 184 -17.49 -8.91 -20.67
CA LEU A 184 -17.90 -7.90 -21.65
C LEU A 184 -19.37 -8.04 -22.07
N LEU A 185 -20.00 -9.21 -21.83
CA LEU A 185 -21.42 -9.42 -22.11
C LEU A 185 -22.26 -8.72 -21.04
N GLU A 186 -21.95 -8.98 -19.77
CA GLU A 186 -22.62 -8.32 -18.63
C GLU A 186 -22.11 -6.88 -18.40
N ARG A 187 -21.05 -6.49 -19.12
CA ARG A 187 -20.34 -5.21 -18.98
C ARG A 187 -19.90 -4.97 -17.53
N VAL A 188 -19.18 -5.92 -16.95
CA VAL A 188 -18.69 -5.87 -15.58
C VAL A 188 -17.22 -6.28 -15.52
N TRP A 189 -16.42 -5.53 -14.76
CA TRP A 189 -15.12 -5.97 -14.28
C TRP A 189 -15.24 -6.45 -12.82
N LEU A 190 -14.95 -7.72 -12.57
CA LEU A 190 -14.96 -8.33 -11.25
C LEU A 190 -13.53 -8.43 -10.71
N ILE A 191 -13.21 -7.58 -9.73
CA ILE A 191 -11.93 -7.68 -9.02
C ILE A 191 -12.08 -8.70 -7.88
N PRO A 192 -11.31 -9.80 -7.91
CA PRO A 192 -11.43 -10.86 -6.91
C PRO A 192 -10.93 -10.40 -5.54
N LYS A 193 -11.47 -11.01 -4.47
CA LYS A 193 -11.19 -10.63 -3.07
C LYS A 193 -9.70 -10.66 -2.73
N GLU A 194 -8.93 -11.54 -3.35
CA GLU A 194 -7.48 -11.72 -3.15
C GLU A 194 -6.69 -10.47 -3.56
N ARG A 195 -7.21 -9.71 -4.54
CA ARG A 195 -6.60 -8.46 -5.02
C ARG A 195 -7.13 -7.22 -4.28
N MET A 196 -8.22 -7.36 -3.52
CA MET A 196 -8.88 -6.26 -2.85
C MET A 196 -8.34 -6.03 -1.44
N LYS A 197 -8.05 -4.77 -1.11
CA LYS A 197 -7.54 -4.36 0.21
C LYS A 197 -8.43 -4.81 1.38
N LYS A 198 -9.74 -4.91 1.16
CA LYS A 198 -10.74 -5.28 2.17
C LYS A 198 -11.15 -6.76 2.11
N ARG A 199 -10.51 -7.58 1.26
CA ARG A 199 -10.84 -9.00 1.07
C ARG A 199 -12.33 -9.26 0.77
N LYS A 200 -12.96 -8.30 0.09
CA LYS A 200 -14.31 -8.42 -0.49
C LYS A 200 -14.17 -8.15 -1.97
N GLU A 201 -14.84 -8.97 -2.79
CA GLU A 201 -14.91 -8.77 -4.23
C GLU A 201 -15.48 -7.39 -4.56
N HIS A 202 -15.07 -6.85 -5.71
CA HIS A 202 -15.55 -5.56 -6.18
C HIS A 202 -15.96 -5.64 -7.65
N ARG A 203 -17.24 -5.42 -7.94
CA ARG A 203 -17.76 -5.36 -9.30
C ARG A 203 -17.80 -3.91 -9.77
N ILE A 204 -17.31 -3.65 -10.96
CA ILE A 204 -17.28 -2.31 -11.56
C ILE A 204 -18.03 -2.36 -12.88
N PRO A 205 -19.13 -1.60 -13.05
CA PRO A 205 -19.77 -1.41 -14.34
C PRO A 205 -18.79 -0.89 -15.39
N LEU A 206 -18.81 -1.48 -16.57
CA LEU A 206 -18.03 -1.04 -17.72
C LEU A 206 -18.85 -0.07 -18.56
N THR A 207 -18.35 1.15 -18.72
CA THR A 207 -18.90 2.11 -19.69
C THR A 207 -18.31 1.85 -21.07
N GLU A 208 -18.88 2.46 -22.11
CA GLU A 208 -18.35 2.32 -23.47
C GLU A 208 -16.91 2.86 -23.57
N GLU A 209 -16.60 3.94 -22.86
CA GLU A 209 -15.23 4.51 -22.78
C GLU A 209 -14.22 3.49 -22.24
N VAL A 210 -14.57 2.79 -21.16
CA VAL A 210 -13.71 1.76 -20.58
C VAL A 210 -13.57 0.59 -21.55
N ILE A 211 -14.64 0.19 -22.21
CA ILE A 211 -14.62 -0.88 -23.22
C ILE A 211 -13.70 -0.51 -24.39
N ASN A 212 -13.70 0.73 -24.85
CA ASN A 212 -12.82 1.20 -25.92
C ASN A 212 -11.34 1.19 -25.49
N LEU A 213 -11.05 1.57 -24.26
CA LEU A 213 -9.71 1.42 -23.69
C LEU A 213 -9.27 -0.04 -23.65
N LEU A 214 -10.18 -0.96 -23.28
CA LEU A 214 -9.91 -2.41 -23.29
C LEU A 214 -9.68 -2.93 -24.71
N LYS A 215 -10.48 -2.54 -25.70
CA LYS A 215 -10.28 -2.89 -27.12
C LYS A 215 -8.91 -2.42 -27.61
N THR A 216 -8.54 -1.17 -27.33
CA THR A 216 -7.21 -0.61 -27.65
C THR A 216 -6.09 -1.45 -27.02
N MET A 217 -6.22 -1.78 -25.73
CA MET A 217 -5.21 -2.58 -25.02
C MET A 217 -5.16 -4.02 -25.53
N ARG A 218 -6.29 -4.60 -25.94
CA ARG A 218 -6.36 -5.95 -26.51
C ARG A 218 -5.65 -6.04 -27.85
N ALA A 219 -5.80 -5.03 -28.71
CA ALA A 219 -5.08 -4.95 -29.98
C ALA A 219 -3.56 -4.87 -29.79
N MET A 220 -3.10 -4.23 -28.71
CA MET A 220 -1.66 -4.10 -28.42
C MET A 220 -1.06 -5.29 -27.65
N ASN A 221 -1.83 -5.89 -26.73
CA ASN A 221 -1.32 -6.83 -25.73
C ASN A 221 -2.24 -8.04 -25.50
N GLY A 222 -3.03 -8.45 -26.50
CA GLY A 222 -4.04 -9.51 -26.35
C GLY A 222 -3.52 -10.88 -25.94
N ASN A 223 -2.22 -11.15 -26.13
CA ASN A 223 -1.57 -12.40 -25.75
C ASN A 223 -1.03 -12.42 -24.31
N SER A 224 -1.07 -11.30 -23.61
CA SER A 224 -0.68 -11.20 -22.20
C SER A 224 -1.84 -11.62 -21.29
N GLU A 225 -1.55 -12.20 -20.12
CA GLU A 225 -2.56 -12.42 -19.06
C GLU A 225 -3.14 -11.10 -18.53
N TYR A 226 -2.28 -10.08 -18.45
CA TYR A 226 -2.61 -8.76 -17.93
C TYR A 226 -3.09 -7.82 -19.05
N VAL A 227 -4.06 -6.95 -18.72
CA VAL A 227 -4.49 -5.84 -19.59
C VAL A 227 -3.33 -4.87 -19.78
N PHE A 228 -2.61 -4.57 -18.70
CA PHE A 228 -1.46 -3.66 -18.69
C PHE A 228 -0.19 -4.44 -18.31
N PRO A 229 0.47 -5.14 -19.25
CA PRO A 229 1.71 -5.86 -18.94
C PRO A 229 2.89 -4.92 -18.68
N SER A 230 3.86 -5.41 -17.92
CA SER A 230 5.16 -4.76 -17.76
C SER A 230 5.95 -4.84 -19.06
N ILE A 231 6.56 -3.71 -19.44
CA ILE A 231 7.45 -3.62 -20.60
C ILE A 231 8.69 -4.50 -20.44
N LYS A 232 9.17 -4.69 -19.20
CA LYS A 232 10.38 -5.48 -18.92
C LYS A 232 10.11 -6.98 -18.90
N ASP A 233 8.90 -7.38 -18.50
CA ASP A 233 8.51 -8.76 -18.29
C ASP A 233 7.00 -8.87 -18.53
N PRO A 234 6.57 -9.28 -19.74
CA PRO A 234 5.16 -9.37 -20.09
C PRO A 234 4.36 -10.36 -19.23
N LYS A 235 5.03 -11.25 -18.49
CA LYS A 235 4.39 -12.17 -17.53
C LYS A 235 4.05 -11.48 -16.20
N LYS A 236 4.36 -10.20 -16.05
CA LYS A 236 4.07 -9.39 -14.87
C LYS A 236 3.20 -8.20 -15.24
N PRO A 237 2.38 -7.69 -14.30
CA PRO A 237 1.64 -6.47 -14.53
C PRO A 237 2.58 -5.26 -14.59
N MET A 238 2.11 -4.19 -15.20
CA MET A 238 2.75 -2.89 -15.14
C MET A 238 2.91 -2.47 -13.68
N HIS A 239 4.03 -1.85 -13.34
CA HIS A 239 4.26 -1.41 -11.96
C HIS A 239 3.25 -0.32 -11.59
N SER A 240 2.60 -0.41 -10.43
CA SER A 240 1.53 0.54 -10.04
C SER A 240 1.98 1.99 -9.89
N GLN A 241 3.28 2.22 -9.69
CA GLN A 241 3.89 3.56 -9.69
C GLN A 241 4.06 4.16 -11.09
N THR A 242 3.83 3.40 -12.16
CA THR A 242 4.02 3.89 -13.54
C THR A 242 3.12 5.09 -13.83
N ALA A 243 1.86 5.04 -13.40
CA ALA A 243 0.92 6.17 -13.48
C ALA A 243 1.45 7.39 -12.72
N ASN A 244 1.97 7.21 -11.50
CA ASN A 244 2.57 8.31 -10.72
C ASN A 244 3.79 8.94 -11.41
N MET A 245 4.65 8.12 -12.00
CA MET A 245 5.83 8.61 -12.71
C MET A 245 5.44 9.40 -13.97
N ALA A 246 4.40 8.96 -14.69
CA ALA A 246 3.84 9.69 -15.81
C ALA A 246 3.22 11.03 -15.35
N LEU A 247 2.36 11.02 -14.33
CA LEU A 247 1.77 12.24 -13.75
C LEU A 247 2.84 13.27 -13.35
N LYS A 248 3.92 12.82 -12.72
CA LYS A 248 5.06 13.69 -12.38
C LYS A 248 5.70 14.32 -13.61
N ARG A 249 5.93 13.54 -14.68
CA ARG A 249 6.51 14.02 -15.95
C ARG A 249 5.58 14.98 -16.69
N MET A 250 4.27 14.85 -16.50
CA MET A 250 3.25 15.75 -17.06
C MET A 250 3.08 17.06 -16.26
N GLY A 251 3.96 17.35 -15.30
CA GLY A 251 3.89 18.60 -14.52
C GLY A 251 3.01 18.53 -13.27
N PHE A 252 2.44 17.37 -12.93
CA PHE A 252 1.67 17.18 -11.71
C PHE A 252 2.49 16.72 -10.51
N LYS A 253 3.82 16.78 -10.61
CA LYS A 253 4.70 16.56 -9.46
C LYS A 253 4.22 17.47 -8.33
N ASP A 254 4.05 16.90 -7.15
CA ASP A 254 3.60 17.64 -5.97
C ASP A 254 2.21 18.28 -6.07
N ARG A 255 1.36 17.87 -7.02
CA ARG A 255 -0.04 18.30 -7.16
C ARG A 255 -1.04 17.15 -7.25
N LEU A 256 -0.68 16.08 -7.99
CA LEU A 256 -1.52 14.91 -8.14
C LEU A 256 -0.69 13.63 -8.07
N VAL A 257 -1.21 12.66 -7.32
CA VAL A 257 -0.78 11.26 -7.40
C VAL A 257 -1.92 10.42 -7.97
N SER A 258 -1.62 9.25 -8.52
CA SER A 258 -2.60 8.35 -9.14
C SER A 258 -3.70 7.94 -8.16
N HIS A 259 -3.39 7.83 -6.86
CA HIS A 259 -4.42 7.62 -5.84
C HIS A 259 -5.35 8.84 -5.67
N GLY A 260 -4.82 10.05 -5.86
CA GLY A 260 -5.56 11.32 -5.78
C GLY A 260 -6.66 11.45 -6.85
N MET A 261 -6.54 10.75 -7.98
CA MET A 261 -7.60 10.69 -9.00
C MET A 261 -8.92 10.11 -8.44
N ARG A 262 -8.84 9.18 -7.49
CA ARG A 262 -10.02 8.64 -6.81
C ARG A 262 -10.70 9.67 -5.91
N ALA A 263 -9.88 10.46 -5.21
CA ALA A 263 -10.39 11.50 -4.33
C ALA A 263 -11.02 12.64 -5.15
N MET A 264 -10.43 12.99 -6.29
CA MET A 264 -11.02 13.92 -7.26
C MET A 264 -12.38 13.40 -7.77
N ALA A 265 -12.46 12.16 -8.23
CA ALA A 265 -13.72 11.57 -8.71
C ALA A 265 -14.80 11.60 -7.61
N SER A 266 -14.45 11.21 -6.38
CA SER A 266 -15.34 11.29 -5.22
C SER A 266 -15.86 12.72 -5.00
N THR A 267 -14.96 13.72 -5.02
CA THR A 267 -15.33 15.13 -4.83
C THR A 267 -16.27 15.61 -5.95
N ILE A 268 -15.92 15.41 -7.21
CA ILE A 268 -16.73 15.85 -8.36
C ILE A 268 -18.12 15.18 -8.32
N LEU A 269 -18.19 13.88 -8.07
CA LEU A 269 -19.48 13.18 -8.04
C LEU A 269 -20.39 13.69 -6.90
N ASN A 270 -19.83 13.95 -5.72
CA ASN A 270 -20.60 14.51 -4.61
C ASN A 270 -21.04 15.96 -4.89
N GLU A 271 -20.17 16.79 -5.47
CA GLU A 271 -20.50 18.17 -5.84
C GLU A 271 -21.60 18.24 -6.91
N ASN A 272 -21.71 17.22 -7.77
CA ASN A 272 -22.76 17.11 -8.77
C ASN A 272 -24.03 16.39 -8.26
N GLY A 273 -24.15 16.19 -6.94
CA GLY A 273 -25.38 15.71 -6.29
C GLY A 273 -25.64 14.21 -6.45
N HIS A 274 -24.65 13.41 -6.83
CA HIS A 274 -24.81 11.96 -6.88
C HIS A 274 -24.94 11.35 -5.47
N ASP A 275 -25.68 10.25 -5.38
CA ASP A 275 -25.90 9.52 -4.13
C ASP A 275 -24.56 9.08 -3.50
N PHE A 276 -24.28 9.61 -2.31
CA PHE A 276 -23.07 9.34 -1.54
C PHE A 276 -22.80 7.84 -1.36
N VAL A 277 -23.85 7.03 -1.16
CA VAL A 277 -23.71 5.58 -0.98
C VAL A 277 -23.20 4.92 -2.27
N LEU A 278 -23.66 5.38 -3.43
CA LEU A 278 -23.20 4.86 -4.72
C LEU A 278 -21.75 5.28 -5.01
N VAL A 279 -21.37 6.51 -4.67
CA VAL A 279 -19.98 7.02 -4.82
C VAL A 279 -19.02 6.22 -3.95
N GLU A 280 -19.34 6.02 -2.67
CA GLU A 280 -18.51 5.24 -1.76
C GLU A 280 -18.46 3.76 -2.14
N ALA A 281 -19.56 3.20 -2.64
CA ALA A 281 -19.59 1.84 -3.18
C ALA A 281 -18.70 1.70 -4.43
N ALA A 282 -18.71 2.66 -5.36
CA ALA A 282 -17.85 2.65 -6.54
C ALA A 282 -16.35 2.66 -6.17
N LEU A 283 -16.00 3.32 -5.07
CA LEU A 283 -14.65 3.36 -4.51
C LEU A 283 -14.28 2.12 -3.69
N ALA A 284 -15.18 1.14 -3.54
CA ALA A 284 -15.03 0.01 -2.62
C ALA A 284 -14.68 0.48 -1.20
N HIS A 285 -15.32 1.55 -0.75
CA HIS A 285 -15.26 2.02 0.63
C HIS A 285 -16.30 1.29 1.47
N ALA A 286 -16.00 1.13 2.76
CA ALA A 286 -16.91 0.48 3.69
C ALA A 286 -17.77 1.58 4.33
N ILE A 287 -19.07 1.53 4.06
CA ILE A 287 -20.05 2.50 4.58
C ILE A 287 -20.61 1.97 5.91
N GLY A 288 -20.74 2.84 6.90
CA GLY A 288 -21.29 2.48 8.21
C GLY A 288 -20.33 1.75 9.14
N ASP A 289 -20.80 1.41 10.34
CA ASP A 289 -20.06 0.62 11.33
C ASP A 289 -19.97 -0.88 10.99
N SER A 290 -19.30 -1.69 11.80
CA SER A 290 -19.18 -3.13 11.56
C SER A 290 -20.52 -3.85 11.44
N THR A 291 -21.54 -3.38 12.14
CA THR A 291 -22.88 -3.96 12.17
C THR A 291 -23.66 -3.61 10.91
N GLN A 292 -23.67 -2.34 10.49
CA GLN A 292 -24.30 -1.91 9.25
C GLN A 292 -23.69 -2.59 8.01
N ARG A 293 -22.37 -2.85 8.03
CA ARG A 293 -21.67 -3.55 6.93
C ARG A 293 -22.03 -5.03 6.80
N SER A 294 -22.46 -5.71 7.87
CA SER A 294 -22.85 -7.12 7.79
C SER A 294 -24.24 -7.29 7.15
N TYR A 295 -25.11 -6.30 7.33
CA TYR A 295 -26.46 -6.27 6.74
C TYR A 295 -26.46 -5.72 5.30
N ASN A 296 -25.61 -4.75 4.97
CA ASN A 296 -25.59 -4.15 3.63
C ASN A 296 -24.77 -5.00 2.64
N ARG A 297 -25.41 -6.07 2.13
CA ARG A 297 -24.80 -7.03 1.19
C ARG A 297 -24.79 -6.57 -0.27
N THR A 298 -25.54 -5.53 -0.62
CA THR A 298 -25.66 -5.05 -2.00
C THR A 298 -24.54 -4.08 -2.36
N ASP A 299 -23.85 -4.33 -3.47
CA ASP A 299 -22.86 -3.42 -4.05
C ASP A 299 -23.49 -2.41 -5.04
N TYR A 300 -24.82 -2.37 -5.09
CA TYR A 300 -25.63 -1.47 -5.92
C TYR A 300 -25.20 -1.43 -7.40
N LEU A 301 -24.80 -2.57 -7.96
CA LEU A 301 -24.21 -2.66 -9.30
C LEU A 301 -25.05 -1.92 -10.37
N GLU A 302 -26.35 -2.22 -10.43
CA GLU A 302 -27.24 -1.63 -11.44
C GLU A 302 -27.38 -0.11 -11.29
N ARG A 303 -27.59 0.39 -10.05
CA ARG A 303 -27.64 1.84 -9.79
C ARG A 303 -26.31 2.54 -10.06
N ARG A 304 -25.18 1.83 -9.95
CA ARG A 304 -23.86 2.37 -10.28
C ARG A 304 -23.62 2.45 -11.78
N ARG A 305 -24.38 1.77 -12.64
CA ARG A 305 -24.18 1.87 -14.10
C ARG A 305 -24.35 3.32 -14.56
N ASP A 306 -25.42 3.99 -14.14
CA ASP A 306 -25.68 5.40 -14.47
C ASP A 306 -24.62 6.34 -13.88
N LEU A 307 -24.17 6.07 -12.65
CA LEU A 307 -23.10 6.84 -12.00
C LEU A 307 -21.78 6.75 -12.77
N MET A 308 -21.39 5.54 -13.17
CA MET A 308 -20.13 5.29 -13.87
C MET A 308 -20.17 5.87 -15.29
N ASP A 309 -21.32 5.76 -15.97
CA ASP A 309 -21.57 6.34 -17.29
C ASP A 309 -21.49 7.88 -17.25
N TRP A 310 -22.17 8.51 -16.30
CA TRP A 310 -22.06 9.96 -16.08
C TRP A 310 -20.61 10.39 -15.84
N TRP A 311 -19.89 9.67 -14.97
CA TRP A 311 -18.49 9.97 -14.67
C TRP A 311 -17.60 9.90 -15.92
N SER A 312 -17.79 8.87 -16.74
CA SER A 312 -17.02 8.68 -17.97
C SER A 312 -17.30 9.78 -18.99
N LYS A 313 -18.57 10.14 -19.17
CA LYS A 313 -18.97 11.28 -20.02
C LYS A 313 -18.40 12.61 -19.51
N HIS A 314 -18.37 12.81 -18.19
CA HIS A 314 -17.77 14.00 -17.59
C HIS A 314 -16.26 14.10 -17.88
N ILE A 315 -15.52 12.99 -17.78
CA ILE A 315 -14.10 12.92 -18.16
C ILE A 315 -13.92 13.24 -19.65
N VAL A 316 -14.74 12.64 -20.52
CA VAL A 316 -14.68 12.88 -21.96
C VAL A 316 -14.96 14.34 -22.30
N ASN A 317 -15.99 14.95 -21.71
CA ASN A 317 -16.31 16.37 -21.92
C ASN A 317 -15.18 17.29 -21.45
N ALA A 318 -14.49 16.93 -20.36
CA ALA A 318 -13.32 17.67 -19.88
C ALA A 318 -12.13 17.62 -20.85
N SER A 319 -12.09 16.70 -21.81
CA SER A 319 -11.02 16.61 -22.81
C SER A 319 -11.10 17.66 -23.94
N GLN A 320 -12.18 18.46 -24.00
CA GLN A 320 -12.34 19.64 -24.88
C GLN A 320 -11.84 19.43 -26.32
N SER A 321 -12.28 18.34 -26.97
CA SER A 321 -12.02 18.01 -28.39
C SER A 321 -10.58 17.58 -28.75
N ARG A 322 -9.69 17.34 -27.78
CA ARG A 322 -8.43 16.60 -28.00
C ARG A 322 -8.64 15.15 -27.58
N VAL A 323 -8.63 14.25 -28.56
CA VAL A 323 -9.31 12.96 -28.42
C VAL A 323 -8.74 12.10 -27.29
N SER A 324 -9.55 11.91 -26.25
CA SER A 324 -9.36 10.86 -25.24
C SER A 324 -9.27 9.50 -25.94
N LEU A 325 -8.33 8.63 -25.52
CA LEU A 325 -8.24 7.29 -26.09
C LEU A 325 -9.51 6.47 -25.80
N ALA A 326 -10.27 6.85 -24.79
CA ALA A 326 -11.54 6.24 -24.48
C ALA A 326 -12.65 6.51 -25.53
N VAL A 327 -12.46 7.51 -26.40
CA VAL A 327 -13.41 7.90 -27.46
C VAL A 327 -12.99 7.38 -28.84
N VAL A 328 -11.71 7.06 -29.04
CA VAL A 328 -11.19 6.54 -30.33
C VAL A 328 -11.16 5.02 -30.29
N ALA A 329 -12.14 4.39 -30.95
CA ALA A 329 -12.13 2.96 -31.26
C ALA A 329 -11.76 2.74 -32.72
#